data_AF-A0A286BVL6-F1
#
_entry.id   AF-A0A286BVL6-F1
#
_cell.length_a   1.000
_cell.length_b   1.000
_cell.length_c   1.000
_cell.angle_alpha   90.00
_cell.angle_beta   90.00
_cell.angle_gamma   90.00
#
_symmetry.space_group_name_H-M   'P 1'
#
loop_
_entity.id
_entity.type
_entity.pdbx_description
1 polymer ?
#
loop_
_entity_poly.entity_id
_entity_poly.type
_entity_poly.pdbx_seq_one_letter_code
_entity_poly.pdbx_strand_id
1 'polypeptide(L)'
;MNIIIEKNNIHILLDSCKDPFIEIKGLPLKKPYELKAEKDGYVLIIQIDAIDIFESIISVNEIDVNFDKFILDKNNYFNDDYMTESIVNAGARKFTNDELYFLVKNNIKKIPLNCPYLGAMLTIISYRIIDDLDKRKNIIDDIVCLKRKYDAAVDDTNPHSIRWFISSSATLAMLLIALDRKEEAKEFLNLVKKNYYRINLNPLCYWNAIQGMILLSLLYIEDDQWELAGNLLLSQFIFSRNSLIDLYNPRNDWLLAQLSDCTALLELGKLSLIISTRCLKNNINSSTRISPFNGNNKIVELSPLFIRFRTLSNKVDFFNTIKEKIDARKNQ
;
A
#
# COMPACT_ATOMS: atom_id res chain seq x y z
N MET A 1 26.52 19.51 -1.90
CA MET A 1 25.17 19.77 -2.43
C MET A 1 24.17 18.98 -1.60
N ASN A 2 23.04 19.58 -1.24
CA ASN A 2 21.99 18.91 -0.47
C ASN A 2 20.82 18.55 -1.39
N ILE A 3 20.20 17.39 -1.18
CA ILE A 3 19.09 16.89 -2.00
C ILE A 3 17.84 16.86 -1.13
N ILE A 4 16.80 17.55 -1.60
CA ILE A 4 15.47 17.56 -0.99
C ILE A 4 14.50 16.99 -2.02
N ILE A 5 13.71 15.98 -1.62
CA ILE A 5 12.64 15.45 -2.46
C ILE A 5 11.32 15.99 -1.93
N GLU A 6 10.60 16.76 -2.74
CA GLU A 6 9.32 17.34 -2.34
C GLU A 6 8.40 17.54 -3.55
N LYS A 7 7.09 17.33 -3.37
CA LYS A 7 6.02 17.62 -4.35
C LYS A 7 6.24 16.96 -5.73
N ASN A 8 6.89 15.80 -5.75
CA ASN A 8 7.29 15.04 -6.95
C ASN A 8 8.48 15.62 -7.74
N ASN A 9 9.28 16.47 -7.10
CA ASN A 9 10.52 17.03 -7.65
C ASN A 9 11.73 16.69 -6.79
N ILE A 10 12.88 16.65 -7.43
CA ILE A 10 14.22 16.60 -6.86
C ILE A 10 14.73 18.04 -6.83
N HIS A 11 14.99 18.56 -5.64
CA HIS A 11 15.59 19.87 -5.42
C HIS A 11 17.05 19.68 -5.01
N ILE A 12 17.97 20.14 -5.84
CA ILE A 12 19.41 20.08 -5.57
C ILE A 12 19.84 21.51 -5.21
N LEU A 13 20.23 21.71 -3.95
CA LEU A 13 20.71 22.99 -3.45
C LEU A 13 22.16 23.21 -3.88
N LEU A 14 22.39 24.28 -4.64
CA LEU A 14 23.67 24.64 -5.25
C LEU A 14 24.32 25.82 -4.51
N ASP A 15 24.30 25.78 -3.17
CA ASP A 15 24.78 26.85 -2.29
C ASP A 15 26.11 27.45 -2.79
N SER A 16 26.20 28.79 -2.85
CA SER A 16 27.42 29.53 -3.25
C SER A 16 27.88 29.38 -4.70
N CYS A 17 27.16 28.65 -5.57
CA CYS A 17 27.54 28.47 -6.97
C CYS A 17 27.06 29.67 -7.81
N LYS A 18 27.98 30.53 -8.29
CA LYS A 18 27.60 31.74 -9.06
C LYS A 18 27.08 31.43 -10.47
N ASP A 19 27.64 30.41 -11.13
CA ASP A 19 27.28 29.95 -12.47
C ASP A 19 27.32 28.41 -12.51
N PRO A 20 26.22 27.71 -12.18
CA PRO A 20 26.19 26.26 -12.19
C PRO A 20 26.12 25.71 -13.61
N PHE A 21 27.15 24.97 -14.03
CA PHE A 21 27.12 24.12 -15.22
C PHE A 21 26.65 22.72 -14.82
N ILE A 22 25.55 22.27 -15.43
CA ILE A 22 24.83 21.07 -15.00
C ILE A 22 24.75 20.08 -16.16
N GLU A 23 25.20 18.85 -15.90
CA GLU A 23 25.15 17.76 -16.87
C GLU A 23 24.35 16.57 -16.34
N ILE A 24 23.68 15.87 -17.25
CA ILE A 24 23.18 14.51 -17.01
C ILE A 24 23.80 13.60 -18.04
N LYS A 25 24.48 12.54 -17.58
CA LYS A 25 25.22 11.60 -18.46
C LYS A 25 26.26 12.31 -19.35
N GLY A 26 26.91 13.36 -18.84
CA GLY A 26 27.91 14.14 -19.58
C GLY A 26 27.34 14.97 -20.75
N LEU A 27 26.01 15.16 -20.78
CA LEU A 27 25.35 16.06 -21.72
C LEU A 27 24.77 17.24 -20.97
N PRO A 28 24.84 18.47 -21.53
CA PRO A 28 24.19 19.62 -20.95
C PRO A 28 22.72 19.32 -20.70
N LEU A 29 22.26 19.66 -19.50
CA LEU A 29 20.90 19.40 -19.09
C LEU A 29 19.93 20.02 -20.13
N LYS A 30 18.98 19.22 -20.65
CA LYS A 30 17.88 19.68 -21.51
C LYS A 30 16.56 19.46 -20.74
N LYS A 31 15.53 20.29 -20.99
CA LYS A 31 14.21 20.23 -20.31
C LYS A 31 13.78 18.76 -20.10
N PRO A 32 13.25 18.38 -18.93
CA PRO A 32 12.45 19.20 -18.01
C PRO A 32 13.16 19.48 -16.67
N TYR A 33 13.86 20.61 -16.60
CA TYR A 33 14.45 21.12 -15.37
C TYR A 33 14.21 22.62 -15.26
N GLU A 34 14.19 23.12 -14.04
CA GLU A 34 14.12 24.53 -13.73
C GLU A 34 15.31 24.90 -12.85
N LEU A 35 16.06 25.93 -13.25
CA LEU A 35 17.07 26.53 -12.40
C LEU A 35 16.47 27.81 -11.81
N LYS A 36 16.28 27.82 -10.50
CA LYS A 36 15.65 28.93 -9.78
C LYS A 36 16.71 29.64 -8.93
N ALA A 37 16.82 30.96 -9.08
CA ALA A 37 17.66 31.77 -8.21
C ALA A 37 16.99 31.93 -6.83
N GLU A 38 17.76 31.72 -5.76
CA GLU A 38 17.36 31.97 -4.38
C GLU A 38 18.33 32.94 -3.69
N LYS A 39 18.00 33.39 -2.48
CA LYS A 39 18.73 34.45 -1.77
C LYS A 39 20.23 34.19 -1.65
N ASP A 40 20.62 32.92 -1.48
CA ASP A 40 22.00 32.49 -1.19
C ASP A 40 22.59 31.53 -2.26
N GLY A 41 21.96 31.41 -3.44
CA GLY A 41 22.44 30.54 -4.51
C GLY A 41 21.39 30.17 -5.55
N TYR A 42 21.47 28.95 -6.08
CA TYR A 42 20.49 28.40 -7.02
C TYR A 42 19.93 27.07 -6.52
N VAL A 43 18.70 26.78 -6.93
CA VAL A 43 18.07 25.47 -6.76
C VAL A 43 17.80 24.90 -8.14
N LEU A 44 18.38 23.72 -8.40
CA LEU A 44 18.02 22.92 -9.55
C LEU A 44 16.82 22.04 -9.19
N ILE A 45 15.73 22.17 -9.95
CA ILE A 45 14.49 21.43 -9.77
C ILE A 45 14.35 20.47 -10.96
N ILE A 46 14.23 19.19 -10.67
CA ILE A 46 14.06 18.14 -11.69
C ILE A 46 12.87 17.26 -11.32
N GLN A 47 12.02 16.92 -12.29
CA GLN A 47 10.93 15.98 -12.04
C GLN A 47 11.49 14.60 -11.71
N ILE A 48 10.92 13.93 -10.70
CA ILE A 48 11.34 12.56 -10.29
C ILE A 48 11.29 11.58 -11.47
N ASP A 49 10.38 11.77 -12.42
CA ASP A 49 10.19 10.90 -13.57
C ASP A 49 11.16 11.12 -14.72
N ALA A 50 11.93 12.21 -14.68
CA ALA A 50 12.92 12.51 -15.70
C ALA A 50 14.27 11.80 -15.47
N ILE A 51 14.48 11.18 -14.31
CA ILE A 51 15.77 10.60 -13.90
C ILE A 51 15.61 9.17 -13.39
N ASP A 52 16.54 8.31 -13.82
CA ASP A 52 16.90 7.06 -13.14
C ASP A 52 18.28 7.26 -12.50
N ILE A 53 18.34 7.23 -11.17
CA ILE A 53 19.58 7.47 -10.40
C ILE A 53 20.62 6.36 -10.56
N PHE A 54 20.26 5.20 -11.10
CA PHE A 54 21.20 4.13 -11.39
C PHE A 54 21.85 4.25 -12.76
N GLU A 55 21.23 5.01 -13.66
CA GLU A 55 21.71 5.19 -15.02
C GLU A 55 22.23 6.61 -15.26
N SER A 56 21.87 7.56 -14.41
CA SER A 56 22.13 8.99 -14.62
C SER A 56 23.13 9.50 -13.58
N ILE A 57 24.26 9.99 -14.06
CA ILE A 57 25.17 10.80 -13.25
C ILE A 57 24.75 12.25 -13.45
N ILE A 58 24.38 12.93 -12.36
CA ILE A 58 24.14 14.36 -12.34
C ILE A 58 25.39 15.00 -11.76
N SER A 59 26.05 15.83 -12.55
CA SER A 59 27.20 16.61 -12.09
C SER A 59 26.88 18.10 -12.12
N VAL A 60 27.38 18.82 -11.13
CA VAL A 60 27.35 20.30 -11.10
C VAL A 60 28.78 20.77 -10.95
N ASN A 61 29.27 21.51 -11.95
CA ASN A 61 30.67 21.93 -12.04
C ASN A 61 31.64 20.76 -11.79
N GLU A 62 31.43 19.64 -12.48
CA GLU A 62 32.25 18.42 -12.39
C GLU A 62 32.19 17.69 -11.03
N ILE A 63 31.31 18.11 -10.11
CA ILE A 63 31.06 17.42 -8.84
C ILE A 63 29.76 16.62 -8.95
N ASP A 64 29.84 15.31 -8.71
CA ASP A 64 28.68 14.43 -8.74
C ASP A 64 27.73 14.68 -7.56
N VAL A 65 26.44 14.67 -7.86
CA VAL A 65 25.36 14.76 -6.87
C VAL A 65 25.19 13.39 -6.22
N ASN A 66 25.34 13.32 -4.90
CA ASN A 66 25.29 12.06 -4.14
C ASN A 66 23.84 11.62 -3.85
N PHE A 67 23.41 10.52 -4.48
CA PHE A 67 22.11 9.88 -4.26
C PHE A 67 22.17 8.62 -3.37
N ASP A 68 23.28 8.35 -2.67
CA ASP A 68 23.52 7.11 -1.91
C ASP A 68 22.41 6.82 -0.88
N LYS A 69 21.85 7.87 -0.27
CA LYS A 69 20.69 7.77 0.65
C LYS A 69 19.49 7.03 0.05
N PHE A 70 19.33 7.09 -1.28
CA PHE A 70 18.20 6.53 -2.02
C PHE A 70 18.54 5.23 -2.76
N ILE A 71 19.73 4.67 -2.54
CA ILE A 71 20.20 3.44 -3.18
C ILE A 71 20.31 2.34 -2.12
N LEU A 72 19.61 1.23 -2.35
CA LEU A 72 19.74 0.05 -1.49
C LEU A 72 20.91 -0.83 -1.92
N ASP A 73 21.61 -1.39 -0.93
CA ASP A 73 22.70 -2.32 -1.14
C ASP A 73 22.16 -3.68 -1.62
N LYS A 74 22.53 -4.02 -2.86
CA LYS A 74 22.16 -5.26 -3.55
C LYS A 74 22.60 -6.51 -2.81
N ASN A 75 23.70 -6.43 -2.06
CA ASN A 75 24.22 -7.57 -1.31
C ASN A 75 23.39 -7.86 -0.05
N ASN A 76 22.51 -6.94 0.35
CA ASN A 76 21.74 -7.03 1.58
C ASN A 76 20.21 -7.13 1.35
N TYR A 77 19.75 -7.43 0.13
CA TYR A 77 18.31 -7.56 -0.15
C TYR A 77 17.60 -8.67 0.64
N PHE A 78 18.33 -9.72 1.04
CA PHE A 78 17.79 -10.80 1.88
C PHE A 78 18.16 -10.66 3.37
N ASN A 79 18.81 -9.56 3.75
CA ASN A 79 19.16 -9.27 5.14
C ASN A 79 17.97 -8.56 5.80
N ASP A 80 17.31 -9.27 6.73
CA ASP A 80 16.09 -8.79 7.35
C ASP A 80 16.31 -7.50 8.19
N ASP A 81 17.42 -7.41 8.91
CA ASP A 81 17.74 -6.23 9.73
C ASP A 81 17.97 -5.02 8.83
N TYR A 82 18.83 -5.17 7.81
CA TYR A 82 19.14 -4.11 6.86
C TYR A 82 17.87 -3.58 6.15
N MET A 83 17.07 -4.49 5.58
CA MET A 83 15.89 -4.09 4.82
C MET A 83 14.81 -3.51 5.72
N THR A 84 14.68 -4.01 6.95
CA THR A 84 13.76 -3.42 7.93
C THR A 84 14.20 -2.02 8.31
N GLU A 85 15.47 -1.78 8.59
CA GLU A 85 16.00 -0.46 8.94
C GLU A 85 16.06 0.54 7.78
N SER A 86 16.02 0.03 6.54
CA SER A 86 16.09 0.84 5.32
C SER A 86 14.72 1.25 4.81
N ILE A 87 13.73 0.33 4.79
CA ILE A 87 12.45 0.57 4.09
C ILE A 87 11.18 0.19 4.88
N VAL A 88 11.28 -0.40 6.08
CA VAL A 88 10.11 -0.81 6.88
C VAL A 88 10.13 -0.12 8.26
N ASN A 89 9.00 -0.08 8.97
CA ASN A 89 8.92 0.38 10.36
C ASN A 89 9.62 1.72 10.64
N ALA A 90 10.61 1.73 11.55
CA ALA A 90 11.38 2.91 11.92
C ALA A 90 12.26 3.43 10.76
N GLY A 91 12.72 2.54 9.88
CA GLY A 91 13.47 2.90 8.68
C GLY A 91 12.67 3.80 7.75
N ALA A 92 11.43 3.41 7.44
CA ALA A 92 10.53 4.21 6.62
C ALA A 92 10.23 5.59 7.23
N ARG A 93 10.24 5.73 8.56
CA ARG A 93 10.00 7.01 9.26
C ARG A 93 11.15 8.03 9.11
N LYS A 94 12.32 7.60 8.63
CA LYS A 94 13.45 8.49 8.32
C LYS A 94 13.22 9.31 7.05
N PHE A 95 12.22 8.96 6.25
CA PHE A 95 11.92 9.57 4.96
C PHE A 95 10.57 10.28 4.99
N THR A 96 10.46 11.39 4.27
CA THR A 96 9.16 11.94 3.89
C THR A 96 8.44 10.99 2.93
N ASN A 97 7.14 11.21 2.70
CA ASN A 97 6.37 10.40 1.76
C ASN A 97 6.95 10.47 0.34
N ASP A 98 7.47 11.63 -0.07
CA ASP A 98 8.03 11.85 -1.40
C ASP A 98 9.43 11.22 -1.54
N GLU A 99 10.26 11.31 -0.50
CA GLU A 99 11.54 10.61 -0.44
C GLU A 99 11.36 9.09 -0.49
N LEU A 100 10.38 8.56 0.25
CA LEU A 100 10.10 7.13 0.26
C LEU A 100 9.55 6.65 -1.09
N TYR A 101 8.71 7.47 -1.75
CA TYR A 101 8.30 7.22 -3.13
C TYR A 101 9.50 7.12 -4.06
N PHE A 102 10.40 8.11 -3.99
CA PHE A 102 11.60 8.18 -4.81
C PHE A 102 12.51 6.97 -4.58
N LEU A 103 12.80 6.62 -3.33
CA LEU A 103 13.62 5.47 -2.97
C LEU A 103 13.02 4.19 -3.56
N VAL A 104 11.74 3.92 -3.30
CA VAL A 104 11.12 2.66 -3.75
C VAL A 104 11.02 2.61 -5.27
N LYS A 105 10.60 3.68 -5.94
CA LYS A 105 10.49 3.74 -7.40
C LYS A 105 11.80 3.34 -8.08
N ASN A 106 12.94 3.85 -7.60
CA ASN A 106 14.24 3.57 -8.21
C ASN A 106 14.71 2.13 -7.93
N ASN A 107 14.44 1.59 -6.73
CA ASN A 107 15.00 0.29 -6.32
C ASN A 107 14.13 -0.92 -6.70
N ILE A 108 12.80 -0.75 -6.85
CA ILE A 108 11.86 -1.88 -6.91
C ILE A 108 12.11 -2.87 -8.05
N LYS A 109 12.60 -2.40 -9.20
CA LYS A 109 12.92 -3.26 -10.37
C LYS A 109 14.25 -4.01 -10.22
N LYS A 110 15.06 -3.69 -9.21
CA LYS A 110 16.36 -4.33 -8.96
C LYS A 110 16.29 -5.46 -7.93
N ILE A 111 15.20 -5.54 -7.15
CA ILE A 111 15.02 -6.59 -6.14
C ILE A 111 14.66 -7.94 -6.81
N PRO A 112 15.29 -9.06 -6.40
CA PRO A 112 14.92 -10.39 -6.87
C PRO A 112 13.45 -10.74 -6.64
N LEU A 113 12.83 -11.45 -7.59
CA LEU A 113 11.41 -11.78 -7.53
C LEU A 113 11.01 -12.66 -6.34
N ASN A 114 11.93 -13.48 -5.83
CA ASN A 114 11.71 -14.35 -4.67
C ASN A 114 12.03 -13.66 -3.33
N CYS A 115 12.43 -12.39 -3.33
CA CYS A 115 12.72 -11.65 -2.10
C CYS A 115 11.40 -11.15 -1.45
N PRO A 116 11.13 -11.44 -0.17
CA PRO A 116 9.93 -10.97 0.53
C PRO A 116 9.77 -9.44 0.50
N TYR A 117 10.90 -8.71 0.53
CA TYR A 117 10.91 -7.25 0.54
C TYR A 117 10.49 -6.62 -0.79
N LEU A 118 10.42 -7.38 -1.90
CA LEU A 118 9.76 -6.89 -3.10
C LEU A 118 8.26 -6.66 -2.83
N GLY A 119 7.59 -7.56 -2.10
CA GLY A 119 6.23 -7.35 -1.66
C GLY A 119 6.09 -6.17 -0.70
N ALA A 120 7.09 -5.92 0.16
CA ALA A 120 7.14 -4.70 0.99
C ALA A 120 7.19 -3.43 0.15
N MET A 121 8.06 -3.39 -0.86
CA MET A 121 8.16 -2.28 -1.79
C MET A 121 6.89 -2.07 -2.60
N LEU A 122 6.25 -3.14 -3.10
CA LEU A 122 4.97 -3.08 -3.81
C LEU A 122 3.86 -2.52 -2.89
N THR A 123 3.89 -2.85 -1.61
CA THR A 123 2.98 -2.28 -0.60
C THR A 123 3.22 -0.78 -0.42
N ILE A 124 4.48 -0.39 -0.21
CA ILE A 124 4.87 1.00 0.04
C ILE A 124 4.58 1.88 -1.18
N ILE A 125 5.01 1.47 -2.37
CA ILE A 125 4.79 2.25 -3.59
C ILE A 125 3.30 2.47 -3.84
N SER A 126 2.45 1.48 -3.54
CA SER A 126 0.99 1.61 -3.67
C SER A 126 0.45 2.72 -2.75
N TYR A 127 0.86 2.75 -1.48
CA TYR A 127 0.53 3.87 -0.59
C TYR A 127 1.04 5.21 -1.12
N ARG A 128 2.25 5.25 -1.67
CA ARG A 128 2.85 6.50 -2.15
C ARG A 128 2.21 7.03 -3.43
N ILE A 129 1.75 6.15 -4.32
CA ILE A 129 0.97 6.58 -5.48
C ILE A 129 -0.39 7.13 -5.04
N ILE A 130 -1.04 6.51 -4.06
CA ILE A 130 -2.31 7.00 -3.49
C ILE A 130 -2.20 8.41 -2.88
N ASP A 131 -1.05 8.75 -2.29
CA ASP A 131 -0.84 10.09 -1.71
C ASP A 131 -0.89 11.22 -2.77
N ASP A 132 -0.47 10.95 -4.02
CA ASP A 132 -0.47 11.92 -5.13
C ASP A 132 -0.79 11.22 -6.47
N LEU A 133 -2.05 10.75 -6.62
CA LEU A 133 -2.50 9.96 -7.77
C LEU A 133 -2.26 10.67 -9.11
N ASP A 134 -2.50 11.98 -9.17
CA ASP A 134 -2.42 12.75 -10.42
C ASP A 134 -1.02 12.74 -11.01
N LYS A 135 0.00 12.79 -10.15
CA LYS A 135 1.40 12.82 -10.58
C LYS A 135 2.06 11.45 -10.68
N ARG A 136 1.57 10.45 -9.93
CA ARG A 136 2.27 9.15 -9.75
C ARG A 136 1.60 7.97 -10.43
N LYS A 137 0.43 8.14 -11.03
CA LYS A 137 -0.31 7.05 -11.70
C LYS A 137 0.35 6.50 -12.98
N ASN A 138 1.32 7.22 -13.54
CA ASN A 138 2.04 6.83 -14.75
C ASN A 138 2.81 5.50 -14.62
N ILE A 139 3.21 5.10 -13.41
CA ILE A 139 3.97 3.86 -13.20
C ILE A 139 3.08 2.63 -12.88
N ILE A 140 1.76 2.76 -12.88
CA ILE A 140 0.86 1.70 -12.39
C ILE A 140 0.98 0.42 -13.21
N ASP A 141 1.06 0.51 -14.53
CA ASP A 141 1.17 -0.67 -15.39
C ASP A 141 2.43 -1.47 -15.11
N ASP A 142 3.54 -0.78 -14.85
CA ASP A 142 4.80 -1.40 -14.44
C ASP A 142 4.66 -2.10 -13.08
N ILE A 143 3.98 -1.46 -12.11
CA ILE A 143 3.75 -2.02 -10.78
C ILE A 143 2.86 -3.26 -10.84
N VAL A 144 1.78 -3.23 -11.63
CA VAL A 144 0.88 -4.38 -11.83
C VAL A 144 1.63 -5.54 -12.49
N CYS A 145 2.40 -5.26 -13.54
CA CYS A 145 3.23 -6.27 -14.21
C CYS A 145 4.24 -6.90 -13.25
N LEU A 146 4.92 -6.08 -12.45
CA LEU A 146 5.89 -6.57 -11.46
C LEU A 146 5.22 -7.37 -10.34
N LYS A 147 4.03 -6.96 -9.89
CA LYS A 147 3.24 -7.69 -8.89
C LYS A 147 2.89 -9.10 -9.37
N ARG A 148 2.40 -9.24 -10.61
CA ARG A 148 2.10 -10.56 -11.19
C ARG A 148 3.32 -11.48 -11.22
N LYS A 149 4.50 -10.93 -11.55
CA LYS A 149 5.78 -11.67 -11.52
C LYS A 149 6.19 -12.06 -10.11
N TYR A 150 6.05 -11.16 -9.14
CA TYR A 150 6.30 -11.44 -7.73
C TYR A 150 5.39 -12.56 -7.23
N ASP A 151 4.09 -12.47 -7.46
CA ASP A 151 3.11 -13.47 -7.00
C ASP A 151 3.38 -14.88 -7.55
N ALA A 152 3.88 -14.99 -8.77
CA ALA A 152 4.28 -16.25 -9.37
C ALA A 152 5.56 -16.84 -8.74
N ALA A 153 6.37 -16.02 -8.07
CA ALA A 153 7.66 -16.39 -7.48
C ALA A 153 7.64 -16.41 -5.93
N VAL A 154 6.51 -16.08 -5.30
CA VAL A 154 6.37 -16.05 -3.83
C VAL A 154 6.61 -17.45 -3.27
N ASP A 155 7.56 -17.55 -2.34
CA ASP A 155 7.70 -18.71 -1.47
C ASP A 155 6.55 -18.75 -0.47
N ASP A 156 5.62 -19.67 -0.70
CA ASP A 156 4.40 -19.78 0.07
C ASP A 156 4.52 -20.58 1.38
N THR A 157 5.74 -21.04 1.68
CA THR A 157 6.10 -21.70 2.95
C THR A 157 6.73 -20.72 3.94
N ASN A 158 7.20 -19.56 3.47
CA ASN A 158 7.85 -18.55 4.28
C ASN A 158 6.84 -17.53 4.86
N PRO A 159 6.70 -17.43 6.20
CA PRO A 159 5.80 -16.46 6.84
C PRO A 159 6.02 -15.00 6.44
N HIS A 160 7.26 -14.61 6.16
CA HIS A 160 7.62 -13.26 5.75
C HIS A 160 7.13 -12.95 4.33
N SER A 161 7.32 -13.89 3.40
CA SER A 161 6.80 -13.82 2.03
C SER A 161 5.27 -13.71 2.01
N ILE A 162 4.59 -14.54 2.80
CA ILE A 162 3.12 -14.54 2.91
C ILE A 162 2.61 -13.19 3.42
N ARG A 163 3.23 -12.63 4.46
CA ARG A 163 2.87 -11.31 4.98
C ARG A 163 2.86 -10.25 3.88
N TRP A 164 3.93 -10.20 3.09
CA TRP A 164 4.08 -9.18 2.06
C TRP A 164 3.28 -9.47 0.80
N PHE A 165 3.06 -10.74 0.45
CA PHE A 165 2.09 -11.14 -0.57
C PHE A 165 0.68 -10.61 -0.28
N ILE A 166 0.19 -10.80 0.95
CA ILE A 166 -1.14 -10.31 1.35
C ILE A 166 -1.17 -8.78 1.39
N SER A 167 -0.15 -8.17 2.01
CA SER A 167 -0.08 -6.72 2.20
C SER A 167 -0.04 -5.97 0.87
N SER A 168 0.79 -6.43 -0.06
CA SER A 168 0.89 -5.82 -1.40
C SER A 168 -0.39 -6.02 -2.21
N SER A 169 -1.05 -7.17 -2.08
CA SER A 169 -2.32 -7.42 -2.78
C SER A 169 -3.44 -6.51 -2.28
N ALA A 170 -3.61 -6.37 -0.97
CA ALA A 170 -4.67 -5.53 -0.39
C ALA A 170 -4.45 -4.04 -0.70
N THR A 171 -3.20 -3.57 -0.61
CA THR A 171 -2.86 -2.16 -0.89
C THR A 171 -2.92 -1.81 -2.35
N LEU A 172 -2.43 -2.68 -3.25
CA LEU A 172 -2.55 -2.49 -4.69
C LEU A 172 -4.02 -2.55 -5.12
N ALA A 173 -4.84 -3.44 -4.55
CA ALA A 173 -6.26 -3.48 -4.87
C ALA A 173 -6.98 -2.17 -4.51
N MET A 174 -6.68 -1.55 -3.36
CA MET A 174 -7.21 -0.23 -3.00
C MET A 174 -6.82 0.83 -4.05
N LEU A 175 -5.56 0.84 -4.48
CA LEU A 175 -5.07 1.75 -5.53
C LEU A 175 -5.78 1.51 -6.87
N LEU A 176 -5.94 0.25 -7.28
CA LEU A 176 -6.60 -0.12 -8.52
C LEU A 176 -8.08 0.27 -8.50
N ILE A 177 -8.79 0.09 -7.39
CA ILE A 177 -10.16 0.58 -7.20
C ILE A 177 -10.22 2.11 -7.34
N ALA A 178 -9.27 2.83 -6.75
CA ALA A 178 -9.19 4.29 -6.87
C ALA A 178 -8.93 4.78 -8.30
N LEU A 179 -8.40 3.92 -9.17
CA LEU A 179 -8.13 4.18 -10.58
C LEU A 179 -9.16 3.50 -11.52
N ASP A 180 -10.29 3.02 -10.99
CA ASP A 180 -11.34 2.30 -11.73
C ASP A 180 -10.86 1.01 -12.45
N ARG A 181 -9.75 0.42 -12.01
CA ARG A 181 -9.17 -0.84 -12.51
C ARG A 181 -9.67 -2.05 -11.70
N LYS A 182 -10.99 -2.17 -11.61
CA LYS A 182 -11.66 -3.07 -10.66
C LYS A 182 -11.42 -4.57 -10.94
N GLU A 183 -11.34 -4.96 -12.21
CA GLU A 183 -11.08 -6.36 -12.58
C GLU A 183 -9.69 -6.84 -12.14
N GLU A 184 -8.67 -5.99 -12.25
CA GLU A 184 -7.34 -6.31 -11.75
C GLU A 184 -7.29 -6.31 -10.22
N ALA A 185 -8.07 -5.44 -9.56
CA ALA A 185 -8.25 -5.52 -8.11
C ALA A 185 -8.88 -6.86 -7.70
N LYS A 186 -9.92 -7.32 -8.41
CA LYS A 186 -10.54 -8.65 -8.20
C LYS A 186 -9.52 -9.77 -8.42
N GLU A 187 -8.69 -9.70 -9.46
CA GLU A 187 -7.64 -10.69 -9.77
C GLU A 187 -6.74 -10.92 -8.54
N PHE A 188 -6.09 -9.87 -8.03
CA PHE A 188 -5.16 -9.99 -6.90
C PHE A 188 -5.85 -10.44 -5.61
N LEU A 189 -7.04 -9.92 -5.33
CA LEU A 189 -7.78 -10.28 -4.12
C LEU A 189 -8.32 -11.72 -4.16
N ASN A 190 -8.74 -12.21 -5.33
CA ASN A 190 -9.13 -13.61 -5.49
C ASN A 190 -7.93 -14.55 -5.30
N LEU A 191 -6.73 -14.15 -5.71
CA LEU A 191 -5.52 -14.92 -5.46
C LEU A 191 -5.21 -15.03 -3.95
N VAL A 192 -5.39 -13.94 -3.19
CA VAL A 192 -5.31 -13.97 -1.71
C VAL A 192 -6.37 -14.90 -1.13
N LYS A 193 -7.63 -14.79 -1.57
CA LYS A 193 -8.74 -15.64 -1.12
C LYS A 193 -8.47 -17.13 -1.37
N LYS A 194 -7.88 -17.48 -2.51
CA LYS A 194 -7.48 -18.88 -2.81
C LYS A 194 -6.41 -19.41 -1.85
N ASN A 195 -5.55 -18.54 -1.35
CA ASN A 195 -4.45 -18.87 -0.45
C ASN A 195 -4.74 -18.50 1.02
N TYR A 196 -6.01 -18.23 1.37
CA TYR A 196 -6.41 -17.65 2.66
C TYR A 196 -5.99 -18.51 3.87
N TYR A 197 -5.88 -19.83 3.69
CA TYR A 197 -5.44 -20.75 4.73
C TYR A 197 -4.01 -20.46 5.26
N ARG A 198 -3.19 -19.72 4.50
CA ARG A 198 -1.80 -19.40 4.84
C ARG A 198 -1.65 -18.17 5.71
N ILE A 199 -2.71 -17.38 5.90
CA ILE A 199 -2.64 -16.10 6.63
C ILE A 199 -2.18 -16.28 8.07
N ASN A 200 -2.54 -17.41 8.70
CA ASN A 200 -2.16 -17.74 10.08
C ASN A 200 -0.64 -17.99 10.25
N LEU A 201 0.13 -18.03 9.17
CA LEU A 201 1.59 -18.12 9.25
C LEU A 201 2.22 -16.82 9.77
N ASN A 202 1.58 -15.67 9.58
CA ASN A 202 2.14 -14.39 10.04
C ASN A 202 1.04 -13.43 10.54
N PRO A 203 0.96 -13.16 11.86
CA PRO A 203 -0.09 -12.30 12.41
C PRO A 203 0.00 -10.84 11.96
N LEU A 204 1.17 -10.38 11.49
CA LEU A 204 1.39 -9.00 11.03
C LEU A 204 0.66 -8.67 9.71
N CYS A 205 -0.01 -9.64 9.08
CA CYS A 205 -0.83 -9.41 7.90
C CYS A 205 -2.34 -9.51 8.14
N TYR A 206 -2.79 -9.82 9.37
CA TYR A 206 -4.22 -10.00 9.67
C TYR A 206 -5.08 -8.79 9.30
N TRP A 207 -4.62 -7.58 9.62
CA TRP A 207 -5.30 -6.35 9.19
C TRP A 207 -5.45 -6.32 7.66
N ASN A 208 -4.34 -6.43 6.93
CA ASN A 208 -4.35 -6.32 5.47
C ASN A 208 -5.17 -7.45 4.80
N ALA A 209 -5.17 -8.65 5.38
CA ALA A 209 -5.99 -9.77 4.93
C ALA A 209 -7.49 -9.43 5.00
N ILE A 210 -7.97 -8.99 6.16
CA ILE A 210 -9.37 -8.60 6.36
C ILE A 210 -9.74 -7.45 5.45
N GLN A 211 -8.88 -6.43 5.40
CA GLN A 211 -9.10 -5.28 4.54
C GLN A 211 -9.25 -5.71 3.06
N GLY A 212 -8.37 -6.59 2.57
CA GLY A 212 -8.46 -7.12 1.21
C GLY A 212 -9.76 -7.90 0.95
N MET A 213 -10.19 -8.73 1.89
CA MET A 213 -11.45 -9.48 1.74
C MET A 213 -12.69 -8.59 1.83
N ILE A 214 -12.66 -7.51 2.62
CA ILE A 214 -13.72 -6.50 2.59
C ILE A 214 -13.77 -5.84 1.21
N LEU A 215 -12.62 -5.39 0.66
CA LEU A 215 -12.57 -4.81 -0.69
C LEU A 215 -13.13 -5.76 -1.75
N LEU A 216 -12.78 -7.05 -1.69
CA LEU A 216 -13.32 -8.06 -2.59
C LEU A 216 -14.84 -8.21 -2.44
N SER A 217 -15.34 -8.13 -1.21
CA SER A 217 -16.78 -8.20 -0.94
C SER A 217 -17.51 -6.96 -1.45
N LEU A 218 -16.91 -5.77 -1.39
CA LEU A 218 -17.49 -4.56 -1.99
C LEU A 218 -17.58 -4.67 -3.51
N LEU A 219 -16.57 -5.28 -4.14
CA LEU A 219 -16.58 -5.58 -5.58
C LEU A 219 -17.67 -6.61 -5.94
N TYR A 220 -17.89 -7.63 -5.11
CA TYR A 220 -19.04 -8.53 -5.29
C TYR A 220 -20.39 -7.82 -5.13
N ILE A 221 -20.50 -6.84 -4.22
CA ILE A 221 -21.72 -6.03 -4.05
C ILE A 221 -21.99 -5.18 -5.30
N GLU A 222 -20.93 -4.63 -5.90
CA GLU A 222 -21.03 -3.91 -7.18
C GLU A 222 -21.69 -4.78 -8.24
N ASP A 223 -21.24 -6.03 -8.36
CA ASP A 223 -21.74 -7.05 -9.30
C ASP A 223 -23.07 -7.72 -8.87
N ASP A 224 -23.75 -7.21 -7.84
CA ASP A 224 -24.98 -7.78 -7.28
C ASP A 224 -24.85 -9.22 -6.74
N GLN A 225 -23.63 -9.67 -6.44
CA GLN A 225 -23.32 -10.95 -5.82
C GLN A 225 -23.44 -10.88 -4.28
N TRP A 226 -24.61 -10.48 -3.80
CA TRP A 226 -24.89 -10.17 -2.39
C TRP A 226 -24.61 -11.33 -1.43
N GLU A 227 -25.00 -12.55 -1.79
CA GLU A 227 -24.80 -13.72 -0.94
C GLU A 227 -23.30 -14.06 -0.79
N LEU A 228 -22.55 -14.01 -1.89
CA LEU A 228 -21.09 -14.23 -1.87
C LEU A 228 -20.39 -13.17 -1.03
N ALA A 229 -20.75 -11.89 -1.21
CA ALA A 229 -20.24 -10.80 -0.40
C ALA A 229 -20.57 -10.98 1.09
N GLY A 230 -21.83 -11.29 1.40
CA GLY A 230 -22.32 -11.47 2.77
C GLY A 230 -21.61 -12.59 3.51
N ASN A 231 -21.46 -13.75 2.87
CA ASN A 231 -20.75 -14.90 3.45
C ASN A 231 -19.25 -14.63 3.62
N LEU A 232 -18.61 -13.97 2.64
CA LEU A 232 -17.21 -13.58 2.76
C LEU A 232 -17.02 -12.61 3.94
N LEU A 233 -17.80 -11.53 4.02
CA LEU A 233 -17.75 -10.58 5.14
C LEU A 233 -18.02 -11.24 6.50
N LEU A 234 -18.97 -12.17 6.57
CA LEU A 234 -19.23 -12.92 7.79
C LEU A 234 -18.02 -13.75 8.23
N SER A 235 -17.34 -14.39 7.28
CA SER A 235 -16.08 -15.10 7.57
C SER A 235 -14.98 -14.16 8.08
N GLN A 236 -14.95 -12.91 7.59
CA GLN A 236 -13.98 -11.91 8.03
C GLN A 236 -14.26 -11.39 9.44
N PHE A 237 -15.53 -11.28 9.85
CA PHE A 237 -15.86 -11.00 11.25
C PHE A 237 -15.35 -12.12 12.18
N ILE A 238 -15.57 -13.38 11.82
CA ILE A 238 -15.07 -14.52 12.60
C ILE A 238 -13.54 -14.53 12.65
N PHE A 239 -12.89 -14.28 11.50
CA PHE A 239 -11.45 -14.21 11.39
C PHE A 239 -10.89 -13.06 12.25
N SER A 240 -11.46 -11.84 12.20
CA SER A 240 -11.11 -10.72 13.08
C SER A 240 -11.10 -11.11 14.56
N ARG A 241 -12.17 -11.77 15.03
CA ARG A 241 -12.26 -12.22 16.42
C ARG A 241 -11.13 -13.18 16.79
N ASN A 242 -10.80 -14.13 15.91
CA ASN A 242 -9.74 -15.09 16.16
C ASN A 242 -8.35 -14.41 16.11
N SER A 243 -8.13 -13.50 15.16
CA SER A 243 -6.91 -12.69 15.05
C SER A 243 -6.69 -11.81 16.28
N LEU A 244 -7.75 -11.25 16.86
CA LEU A 244 -7.66 -10.51 18.12
C LEU A 244 -7.20 -11.40 19.28
N ILE A 245 -7.72 -12.63 19.38
CA ILE A 245 -7.30 -13.58 20.42
C ILE A 245 -5.84 -13.97 20.24
N ASP A 246 -5.40 -14.18 19.00
CA ASP A 246 -4.02 -14.54 18.67
C ASP A 246 -3.04 -13.39 19.00
N LEU A 247 -3.34 -12.17 18.54
CA LEU A 247 -2.52 -11.00 18.84
C LEU A 247 -2.51 -10.63 20.32
N TYR A 248 -3.66 -10.73 20.99
CA TYR A 248 -3.80 -10.39 22.41
C TYR A 248 -3.38 -11.53 23.35
N ASN A 249 -2.80 -12.62 22.82
CA ASN A 249 -2.34 -13.74 23.62
C ASN A 249 -1.24 -13.29 24.59
N PRO A 250 -1.29 -13.62 25.89
CA PRO A 250 -0.25 -13.26 26.86
C PRO A 250 1.17 -13.77 26.52
N ARG A 251 1.29 -14.77 25.63
CA ARG A 251 2.58 -15.28 25.14
C ARG A 251 3.14 -14.49 23.95
N ASN A 252 2.41 -13.48 23.47
CA ASN A 252 2.88 -12.60 22.42
C ASN A 252 3.71 -11.46 23.03
N ASP A 253 5.03 -11.60 22.98
CA ASP A 253 5.99 -10.63 23.53
C ASP A 253 5.94 -9.25 22.85
N TRP A 254 5.18 -9.12 21.76
CA TRP A 254 5.02 -7.88 20.99
C TRP A 254 3.67 -7.19 21.22
N LEU A 255 2.89 -7.62 22.22
CA LEU A 255 1.52 -7.16 22.48
C LEU A 255 1.33 -5.63 22.40
N LEU A 256 2.20 -4.85 23.05
CA LEU A 256 2.10 -3.38 23.07
C LEU A 256 2.37 -2.75 21.69
N ALA A 257 3.22 -3.36 20.87
CA ALA A 257 3.49 -2.90 19.51
C ALA A 257 2.33 -3.20 18.54
N GLN A 258 1.36 -4.03 18.95
CA GLN A 258 0.24 -4.49 18.11
C GLN A 258 -1.12 -3.91 18.52
N LEU A 259 -1.18 -3.00 19.51
CA LEU A 259 -2.44 -2.39 19.95
C LEU A 259 -3.19 -1.62 18.84
N SER A 260 -2.45 -0.98 17.94
CA SER A 260 -3.03 -0.32 16.76
C SER A 260 -3.69 -1.33 15.83
N ASP A 261 -3.07 -2.50 15.68
CA ASP A 261 -3.56 -3.57 14.80
C ASP A 261 -4.78 -4.24 15.42
N CYS A 262 -4.81 -4.42 16.75
CA CYS A 262 -6.02 -4.85 17.46
C CYS A 262 -7.18 -3.86 17.28
N THR A 263 -6.92 -2.55 17.41
CA THR A 263 -7.95 -1.52 17.16
C THR A 263 -8.48 -1.60 15.73
N ALA A 264 -7.60 -1.73 14.74
CA ALA A 264 -7.99 -1.85 13.35
C ALA A 264 -8.80 -3.12 13.07
N LEU A 265 -8.39 -4.27 13.63
CA LEU A 265 -9.11 -5.54 13.48
C LEU A 265 -10.52 -5.46 14.08
N LEU A 266 -10.68 -4.80 15.23
CA LEU A 266 -11.98 -4.60 15.85
C LEU A 266 -12.91 -3.78 14.94
N GLU A 267 -12.44 -2.64 14.43
CA GLU A 267 -13.24 -1.77 13.57
C GLU A 267 -13.57 -2.44 12.22
N LEU A 268 -12.61 -3.13 11.60
CA LEU A 268 -12.85 -3.88 10.36
C LEU A 268 -13.77 -5.09 10.57
N GLY A 269 -13.66 -5.77 11.70
CA GLY A 269 -14.54 -6.88 12.07
C GLY A 269 -15.98 -6.41 12.27
N LYS A 270 -16.17 -5.30 13.00
CA LYS A 270 -17.47 -4.64 13.19
C LYS A 270 -18.07 -4.21 11.85
N LEU A 271 -17.28 -3.56 11.00
CA LEU A 271 -17.71 -3.18 9.65
C LEU A 271 -18.17 -4.40 8.84
N SER A 272 -17.38 -5.47 8.86
CA SER A 272 -17.67 -6.71 8.15
C SER A 272 -19.00 -7.31 8.60
N LEU A 273 -19.25 -7.38 9.91
CA LEU A 273 -20.52 -7.89 10.45
C LEU A 273 -21.72 -7.02 10.04
N ILE A 274 -21.58 -5.70 10.11
CA ILE A 274 -22.66 -4.78 9.75
C ILE A 274 -23.02 -4.93 8.26
N ILE A 275 -22.04 -4.99 7.36
CA ILE A 275 -22.31 -5.15 5.93
C ILE A 275 -22.84 -6.56 5.63
N SER A 276 -22.32 -7.61 6.29
CA SER A 276 -22.80 -8.98 6.08
C SER A 276 -24.27 -9.14 6.44
N THR A 277 -24.73 -8.54 7.54
CA THR A 277 -26.15 -8.59 7.94
C THR A 277 -27.08 -7.97 6.88
N ARG A 278 -26.67 -6.85 6.27
CA ARG A 278 -27.42 -6.22 5.17
C ARG A 278 -27.42 -7.08 3.90
N CYS A 279 -26.28 -7.67 3.55
CA CYS A 279 -26.15 -8.53 2.37
C CYS A 279 -27.04 -9.78 2.49
N LEU A 280 -27.01 -10.42 3.66
CA LEU A 280 -27.73 -11.64 3.97
C LEU A 280 -29.17 -11.41 4.48
N LYS A 281 -29.63 -10.15 4.58
CA LYS A 281 -30.94 -9.78 5.12
C LYS A 281 -31.23 -10.40 6.50
N ASN A 282 -30.24 -10.42 7.39
CA ASN A 282 -30.26 -11.12 8.69
C ASN A 282 -30.49 -12.65 8.63
N ASN A 283 -30.46 -13.29 7.46
CA ASN A 283 -30.50 -14.76 7.33
C ASN A 283 -29.10 -15.36 7.56
N ILE A 284 -28.50 -15.05 8.71
CA ILE A 284 -27.23 -15.66 9.12
C ILE A 284 -27.51 -17.10 9.54
N ASN A 285 -26.82 -18.05 8.90
CA ASN A 285 -26.96 -19.46 9.20
C ASN A 285 -26.62 -19.76 10.68
N SER A 286 -27.48 -20.51 11.37
CA SER A 286 -27.33 -20.85 12.79
C SER A 286 -26.02 -21.59 13.12
N SER A 287 -25.42 -22.28 12.14
CA SER A 287 -24.12 -22.94 12.27
C SER A 287 -22.93 -21.98 12.48
N THR A 288 -23.09 -20.68 12.21
CA THR A 288 -22.00 -19.68 12.29
C THR A 288 -21.64 -19.28 13.73
N ARG A 289 -22.40 -19.74 14.74
CA ARG A 289 -22.27 -19.36 16.16
C ARG A 289 -22.36 -17.85 16.43
N ILE A 290 -22.95 -17.08 15.51
CA ILE A 290 -23.16 -15.64 15.66
C ILE A 290 -24.59 -15.45 16.17
N SER A 291 -24.71 -14.82 17.34
CA SER A 291 -26.03 -14.48 17.89
C SER A 291 -26.78 -13.55 16.93
N PRO A 292 -28.12 -13.57 16.94
CA PRO A 292 -28.92 -12.62 16.18
C PRO A 292 -28.47 -11.18 16.48
N PHE A 293 -27.88 -10.54 15.49
CA PHE A 293 -27.38 -9.16 15.57
C PHE A 293 -28.20 -8.31 14.62
N ASN A 294 -28.89 -7.29 15.15
CA ASN A 294 -29.64 -6.35 14.31
C ASN A 294 -28.69 -5.28 13.72
N GLY A 295 -27.86 -5.71 12.77
CA GLY A 295 -26.95 -4.84 12.05
C GLY A 295 -27.64 -3.88 11.08
N ASN A 296 -28.88 -4.18 10.68
CA ASN A 296 -29.70 -3.30 9.83
C ASN A 296 -29.90 -1.91 10.45
N ASN A 297 -29.96 -1.81 11.77
CA ASN A 297 -30.11 -0.54 12.47
C ASN A 297 -28.78 0.22 12.70
N LYS A 298 -27.64 -0.36 12.32
CA LYS A 298 -26.32 0.28 12.47
C LYS A 298 -25.90 0.99 11.18
N ILE A 299 -25.25 2.13 11.33
CA ILE A 299 -24.70 2.90 10.22
C ILE A 299 -23.54 2.10 9.58
N VAL A 300 -23.45 2.06 8.25
CA VAL A 300 -22.22 1.61 7.58
C VAL A 300 -21.24 2.78 7.53
N GLU A 301 -20.14 2.64 8.24
CA GLU A 301 -19.02 3.59 8.19
C GLU A 301 -17.84 2.90 7.52
N LEU A 302 -17.52 3.29 6.28
CA LEU A 302 -16.37 2.74 5.54
C LEU A 302 -15.03 3.33 5.98
N SER A 303 -15.03 4.31 6.90
CA SER A 303 -13.82 4.96 7.42
C SER A 303 -12.71 4.00 7.90
N PRO A 304 -12.99 2.81 8.47
CA PRO A 304 -11.94 1.86 8.84
C PRO A 304 -11.08 1.39 7.67
N LEU A 305 -11.61 1.36 6.43
CA LEU A 305 -10.84 1.00 5.23
C LEU A 305 -9.79 2.05 4.86
N PHE A 306 -9.97 3.29 5.30
CA PHE A 306 -9.16 4.44 4.88
C PHE A 306 -8.14 4.88 5.93
N ILE A 307 -7.98 4.16 7.04
CA ILE A 307 -7.04 4.55 8.12
C ILE A 307 -5.62 4.80 7.57
N ARG A 308 -5.17 3.94 6.64
CA ARG A 308 -3.87 4.03 5.94
C ARG A 308 -3.95 4.72 4.57
N PHE A 309 -5.15 5.15 4.16
CA PHE A 309 -5.45 5.74 2.85
C PHE A 309 -6.30 7.01 2.99
N ARG A 310 -5.95 7.86 3.96
CA ARG A 310 -6.79 8.99 4.38
C ARG A 310 -7.07 9.98 3.23
N THR A 311 -6.18 10.04 2.25
CA THR A 311 -6.34 10.86 1.04
C THR A 311 -7.47 10.38 0.12
N LEU A 312 -7.97 9.15 0.28
CA LEU A 312 -8.98 8.54 -0.61
C LEU A 312 -10.42 8.62 -0.12
N SER A 313 -10.70 8.84 1.17
CA SER A 313 -12.03 8.58 1.74
C SER A 313 -13.18 9.34 1.04
N ASN A 314 -12.86 10.43 0.34
CA ASN A 314 -13.82 11.29 -0.36
C ASN A 314 -13.48 11.48 -1.86
N LYS A 315 -12.50 10.74 -2.40
CA LYS A 315 -12.01 10.95 -3.77
C LYS A 315 -12.42 9.85 -4.76
N VAL A 316 -13.04 8.79 -4.26
CA VAL A 316 -13.35 7.60 -5.07
C VAL A 316 -14.84 7.30 -4.95
N ASP A 317 -15.58 7.62 -6.02
CA ASP A 317 -17.04 7.51 -6.08
C ASP A 317 -17.54 6.09 -5.80
N PHE A 318 -16.77 5.07 -6.17
CA PHE A 318 -17.07 3.66 -5.90
C PHE A 318 -17.52 3.41 -4.45
N PHE A 319 -16.80 3.94 -3.45
CA PHE A 319 -17.15 3.66 -2.06
C PHE A 319 -18.46 4.33 -1.62
N ASN A 320 -18.76 5.52 -2.17
CA ASN A 320 -20.03 6.20 -1.93
C ASN A 320 -21.19 5.44 -2.58
N THR A 321 -21.04 5.07 -3.85
CA THR A 321 -22.04 4.28 -4.58
C THR A 321 -22.32 2.94 -3.89
N ILE A 322 -21.28 2.23 -3.45
CA ILE A 322 -21.46 0.96 -2.74
C ILE A 322 -22.12 1.18 -1.38
N LYS A 323 -21.75 2.22 -0.64
CA LYS A 323 -22.42 2.55 0.63
C LYS A 323 -23.91 2.82 0.40
N GLU A 324 -24.27 3.60 -0.61
CA GLU A 324 -25.68 3.86 -0.98
C GLU A 324 -26.41 2.57 -1.34
N LYS A 325 -25.80 1.70 -2.14
CA LYS A 325 -26.35 0.39 -2.52
C LYS A 325 -26.62 -0.49 -1.28
N ILE A 326 -25.68 -0.49 -0.34
CA ILE A 326 -25.79 -1.23 0.93
C ILE A 326 -26.90 -0.62 1.82
N ASP A 327 -26.98 0.69 1.94
CA ASP A 327 -27.98 1.37 2.77
C ASP A 327 -29.39 1.27 2.19
N ALA A 328 -29.57 1.28 0.87
CA ALA A 328 -30.86 1.06 0.22
C ALA A 328 -31.47 -0.32 0.56
N ARG A 329 -30.61 -1.32 0.78
CA ARG A 329 -31.01 -2.68 1.15
C ARG A 329 -31.46 -2.82 2.60
N LYS A 330 -31.26 -1.80 3.45
CA LYS A 330 -31.77 -1.76 4.83
C LYS A 330 -33.31 -1.80 4.88
N ASN A 331 -33.97 -1.25 3.87
CA ASN A 331 -35.42 -1.05 3.81
C ASN A 331 -36.15 -2.13 3.00
N GLN A 332 -35.46 -3.20 2.60
CA GLN A 332 -35.96 -4.34 1.81
C GLN A 332 -35.75 -5.66 2.55
#